data_AF-A0A9D3VN13-F1
#
_entry.id   AF-A0A9D3VN13-F1
#
_cell.length_a   1.000
_cell.length_b   1.000
_cell.length_c   1.000
_cell.angle_alpha   90.00
_cell.angle_beta   90.00
_cell.angle_gamma   90.00
#
_symmetry.space_group_name_H-M   'P 1'
#
loop_
_entity.id
_entity.type
_entity.pdbx_description
1 polymer ?
#
loop_
_entity_poly.entity_id
_entity_poly.type
_entity_poly.pdbx_seq_one_letter_code
_entity_poly.pdbx_strand_id
1 'polypeptide(L)'
;MQPCMDSNYTGQMWVDEVLNGHDDRCMNSFRMPKNIFHSLLHDLQTNYGLKHGKVSAMEKLALSLYILGHRESNSNAAERFQRSGETVSRIFIDMLHIFARMGIDTIKPTEGQFEEVPNHIRHDTRYWPHFKDCTGAIDGTHIKACISPSCQIPYIGRKGEPTQNIMAVCDFNMCFIFTFPGWEGTAHDSRIFLQALRKQELKFPHPPPG
;
A
#
# COMPACT_ATOMS: atom_id res chain seq x y z
N MET A 1 -29.04 13.84 22.34
CA MET A 1 -27.57 13.75 22.17
C MET A 1 -27.10 15.02 21.48
N GLN A 2 -26.10 15.69 22.04
CA GLN A 2 -25.48 16.86 21.41
C GLN A 2 -24.52 16.36 20.31
N PRO A 3 -24.52 16.95 19.10
CA PRO A 3 -23.56 16.60 18.06
C PRO A 3 -22.12 16.91 18.52
N CYS A 4 -21.18 16.02 18.21
CA CYS A 4 -19.77 16.12 18.61
C CYS A 4 -18.86 16.68 17.50
N MET A 5 -19.23 16.45 16.23
CA MET A 5 -18.49 16.92 15.05
C MET A 5 -19.28 18.03 14.38
N ASP A 6 -19.21 19.23 14.96
CA ASP A 6 -20.02 20.40 14.58
C ASP A 6 -19.18 21.60 14.13
N SER A 7 -17.88 21.41 13.92
CA SER A 7 -17.01 22.47 13.40
C SER A 7 -17.44 22.93 12.00
N ASN A 8 -17.39 24.25 11.80
CA ASN A 8 -17.55 24.84 10.47
C ASN A 8 -16.38 24.51 9.54
N TYR A 9 -15.23 24.09 10.08
CA TYR A 9 -14.06 23.71 9.32
C TYR A 9 -14.12 22.23 8.95
N THR A 10 -14.76 21.95 7.81
CA THR A 10 -15.00 20.56 7.37
C THR A 10 -13.73 19.87 6.88
N GLY A 11 -13.73 18.53 6.87
CA GLY A 11 -12.65 17.74 6.29
C GLY A 11 -12.32 18.13 4.85
N GLN A 12 -13.32 18.40 4.00
CA GLN A 12 -13.10 18.88 2.64
C GLN A 12 -12.34 20.21 2.60
N MET A 13 -12.72 21.18 3.45
CA MET A 13 -12.03 22.48 3.50
C MET A 13 -10.56 22.34 3.89
N TRP A 14 -10.27 21.47 4.86
CA TRP A 14 -8.88 21.18 5.23
C TRP A 14 -8.10 20.54 4.08
N VAL A 15 -8.71 19.61 3.34
CA VAL A 15 -8.07 18.99 2.16
C VAL A 15 -7.78 20.03 1.09
N ASP A 16 -8.73 20.93 0.80
CA ASP A 16 -8.54 22.01 -0.16
C ASP A 16 -7.44 22.99 0.30
N GLU A 17 -7.34 23.27 1.59
CA GLU A 17 -6.29 24.11 2.18
C GLU A 17 -4.89 23.46 2.07
N VAL A 18 -4.80 22.15 2.26
CA VAL A 18 -3.56 21.38 2.07
C VAL A 18 -3.15 21.37 0.61
N LEU A 19 -4.08 21.11 -0.31
CA LEU A 19 -3.79 21.00 -1.73
C LEU A 19 -3.53 22.38 -2.38
N ASN A 20 -4.16 23.46 -1.91
CA ASN A 20 -3.94 24.81 -2.44
C ASN A 20 -2.87 25.61 -1.68
N GLY A 21 -2.33 25.04 -0.60
CA GLY A 21 -1.25 25.65 0.17
C GLY A 21 0.14 25.34 -0.39
N HIS A 22 1.15 25.42 0.48
CA HIS A 22 2.55 25.14 0.16
C HIS A 22 2.75 23.70 -0.36
N ASP A 23 3.63 23.51 -1.34
CA ASP A 23 3.81 22.24 -2.06
C ASP A 23 4.12 21.05 -1.13
N ASP A 24 4.92 21.28 -0.09
CA ASP A 24 5.26 20.25 0.90
C ASP A 24 4.09 19.80 1.78
N ARG A 25 2.99 20.57 1.89
CA ARG A 25 1.87 20.20 2.76
C ARG A 25 1.23 18.89 2.34
N CYS A 26 1.12 18.66 1.03
CA CYS A 26 0.59 17.42 0.49
C CYS A 26 1.52 16.24 0.80
N MET A 27 2.83 16.42 0.63
CA MET A 27 3.82 15.40 1.00
C MET A 27 3.76 15.08 2.50
N ASN A 28 3.69 16.12 3.33
CA ASN A 28 3.64 15.98 4.78
C ASN A 28 2.34 15.33 5.25
N SER A 29 1.21 15.63 4.63
CA SER A 29 -0.11 15.16 5.10
C SER A 29 -0.54 13.84 4.46
N PHE A 30 -0.17 13.60 3.21
CA PHE A 30 -0.65 12.47 2.39
C PHE A 30 0.48 11.59 1.82
N ARG A 31 1.75 11.87 2.17
CA ARG A 31 2.94 11.10 1.75
C ARG A 31 3.15 11.06 0.24
N MET A 32 2.64 12.04 -0.49
CA MET A 32 2.86 12.17 -1.93
C MET A 32 2.79 13.63 -2.39
N PRO A 33 3.45 13.96 -3.52
CA PRO A 33 3.31 15.27 -4.17
C PRO A 33 1.87 15.54 -4.63
N LYS A 34 1.49 16.83 -4.72
CA LYS A 34 0.15 17.27 -5.11
C LYS A 34 -0.29 16.74 -6.48
N ASN A 35 0.60 16.79 -7.48
CA ASN A 35 0.29 16.28 -8.81
C ASN A 35 -0.02 14.78 -8.79
N ILE A 36 0.76 13.99 -8.04
CA ILE A 36 0.54 12.55 -7.87
C ILE A 36 -0.77 12.28 -7.14
N PHE A 37 -1.13 13.08 -6.14
CA PHE A 37 -2.43 12.98 -5.47
C PHE A 37 -3.59 13.15 -6.46
N HIS A 38 -3.53 14.15 -7.34
CA HIS A 38 -4.58 14.36 -8.34
C HIS A 38 -4.62 13.26 -9.40
N SER A 39 -3.47 12.76 -9.87
CA SER A 39 -3.40 11.62 -10.79
C SER A 39 -4.00 10.37 -10.15
N LEU A 40 -3.64 10.06 -8.90
CA LEU A 40 -4.21 8.94 -8.16
C LEU A 40 -5.73 9.11 -8.00
N LEU A 41 -6.20 10.30 -7.58
CA LEU A 41 -7.63 10.56 -7.46
C LEU A 41 -8.37 10.29 -8.78
N HIS A 42 -7.84 10.77 -9.89
CA HIS A 42 -8.40 10.54 -11.22
C HIS A 42 -8.46 9.04 -11.56
N ASP A 43 -7.35 8.32 -11.38
CA ASP A 43 -7.28 6.88 -11.68
C ASP A 43 -8.27 6.07 -10.83
N LEU A 44 -8.38 6.40 -9.54
CA LEU A 44 -9.32 5.74 -8.64
C LEU A 44 -10.78 5.98 -9.04
N GLN A 45 -11.11 7.16 -9.54
CA GLN A 45 -12.45 7.50 -10.01
C GLN A 45 -12.78 6.81 -11.33
N THR A 46 -11.85 6.83 -12.28
CA THR A 46 -12.05 6.32 -13.64
C THR A 46 -12.00 4.79 -13.69
N ASN A 47 -11.04 4.17 -13.00
CA ASN A 47 -10.74 2.74 -13.17
C ASN A 47 -11.16 1.87 -11.97
N TYR A 48 -11.24 2.42 -10.76
CA TYR A 48 -11.45 1.64 -9.54
C TYR A 48 -12.78 1.92 -8.82
N GLY A 49 -13.63 2.76 -9.40
CA GLY A 49 -15.00 2.98 -8.93
C GLY A 49 -15.11 3.84 -7.67
N LEU A 50 -14.13 4.70 -7.40
CA LEU A 50 -14.24 5.71 -6.35
C LEU A 50 -15.32 6.73 -6.73
N LYS A 51 -16.44 6.72 -6.01
CA LYS A 51 -17.59 7.60 -6.28
C LYS A 51 -17.67 8.78 -5.32
N HIS A 52 -18.17 9.90 -5.84
CA HIS A 52 -18.70 10.98 -5.02
C HIS A 52 -19.96 10.53 -4.27
N GLY A 53 -20.25 11.19 -3.15
CA GLY A 53 -21.46 10.99 -2.36
C GLY A 53 -21.56 12.09 -1.32
N LYS A 54 -22.08 11.77 -0.12
CA LYS A 54 -22.12 12.71 1.02
C LYS A 54 -20.72 13.21 1.43
N VAL A 55 -19.71 12.38 1.20
CA VAL A 55 -18.29 12.73 1.34
C VAL A 55 -17.68 12.65 -0.05
N SER A 56 -16.90 13.67 -0.43
CA SER A 56 -16.30 13.75 -1.76
C SER A 56 -15.27 12.63 -1.97
N ALA A 57 -14.98 12.26 -3.22
CA ALA A 57 -13.91 11.33 -3.54
C ALA A 57 -12.54 11.82 -3.02
N MET A 58 -12.30 13.13 -3.11
CA MET A 58 -11.07 13.78 -2.66
C MET A 58 -10.88 13.66 -1.15
N GLU A 59 -11.92 13.94 -0.36
CA GLU A 59 -11.89 13.81 1.09
C GLU A 59 -11.71 12.35 1.52
N LYS A 60 -12.36 11.40 0.84
CA LYS A 60 -12.19 9.96 1.10
C LYS A 60 -10.74 9.49 0.88
N LEU A 61 -10.13 9.93 -0.22
CA LEU A 61 -8.73 9.62 -0.53
C LEU A 61 -7.80 10.24 0.50
N ALA A 62 -7.94 11.54 0.77
CA ALA A 62 -7.14 12.26 1.75
C ALA A 62 -7.24 11.66 3.16
N LEU A 63 -8.45 11.30 3.60
CA LEU A 63 -8.68 10.63 4.88
C LEU A 63 -7.94 9.31 4.98
N SER A 64 -8.01 8.50 3.93
CA SER A 64 -7.37 7.19 3.93
C SER A 64 -5.84 7.29 3.88
N LEU A 65 -5.30 8.22 3.09
CA LEU A 65 -3.87 8.50 3.03
C LEU A 65 -3.34 9.11 4.33
N TYR A 66 -4.13 9.97 4.99
CA TYR A 66 -3.79 10.52 6.30
C TYR A 66 -3.62 9.40 7.34
N ILE A 67 -4.59 8.47 7.40
CA ILE A 67 -4.53 7.30 8.29
C ILE A 67 -3.33 6.42 7.96
N LEU A 68 -3.15 6.01 6.69
CA LEU A 68 -2.07 5.10 6.29
C LEU A 68 -0.68 5.73 6.46
N GLY A 69 -0.53 6.99 6.07
CA GLY A 69 0.74 7.69 6.06
C GLY A 69 1.28 8.08 7.44
N HIS A 70 0.40 8.12 8.45
CA HIS A 70 0.73 8.59 9.80
C HIS A 70 0.38 7.60 10.91
N ARG A 71 -0.24 6.45 10.57
CA ARG A 71 -0.77 5.46 11.54
C ARG A 71 -1.77 6.10 12.51
N GLU A 72 -2.60 7.00 11.98
CA GLU A 72 -3.56 7.75 12.79
C GLU A 72 -4.71 6.86 13.26
N SER A 73 -5.23 7.17 14.44
CA SER A 73 -6.39 6.47 14.99
C SER A 73 -7.68 6.94 14.32
N ASN A 74 -8.73 6.11 14.42
CA ASN A 74 -10.07 6.50 13.99
C ASN A 74 -10.52 7.79 14.70
N SER A 75 -10.26 7.93 16.00
CA SER A 75 -10.64 9.15 16.74
C SER A 75 -9.93 10.40 16.24
N ASN A 76 -8.63 10.32 15.92
CA ASN A 76 -7.88 11.46 15.41
C ASN A 76 -8.33 11.85 14.00
N ALA A 77 -8.59 10.85 13.13
CA ALA A 77 -9.15 11.12 11.81
C ALA A 77 -10.58 11.69 11.89
N ALA A 78 -11.41 11.19 12.82
CA ALA A 78 -12.75 11.69 13.06
C ALA A 78 -12.73 13.17 13.43
N GLU A 79 -11.85 13.56 14.37
CA GLU A 79 -11.63 14.95 14.76
C GLU A 79 -11.07 15.79 13.61
N ARG A 80 -10.04 15.32 12.91
CA ARG A 80 -9.41 16.07 11.81
C ARG A 80 -10.37 16.37 10.67
N PHE A 81 -11.17 15.39 10.27
CA PHE A 81 -12.07 15.49 9.12
C PHE A 81 -13.49 15.91 9.51
N GLN A 82 -13.76 16.06 10.82
CA GLN A 82 -15.07 16.40 11.37
C GLN A 82 -16.16 15.45 10.87
N ARG A 83 -15.87 14.14 11.00
CA ARG A 83 -16.75 13.03 10.63
C ARG A 83 -16.96 12.12 11.82
N SER A 84 -18.11 11.46 11.89
CA SER A 84 -18.31 10.41 12.90
C SER A 84 -17.30 9.28 12.70
N GLY A 85 -16.88 8.62 13.79
CA GLY A 85 -15.97 7.48 13.70
C GLY A 85 -16.53 6.30 12.89
N GLU A 86 -17.87 6.16 12.81
CA GLU A 86 -18.52 5.23 11.88
C GLU A 86 -18.20 5.57 10.43
N THR A 87 -18.33 6.85 10.06
CA THR A 87 -18.13 7.28 8.68
C THR A 87 -16.67 7.20 8.29
N VAL A 88 -15.74 7.55 9.19
CA VAL A 88 -14.29 7.34 9.00
C VAL A 88 -14.00 5.86 8.76
N SER A 89 -14.50 4.96 9.63
CA SER A 89 -14.28 3.52 9.51
C SER A 89 -14.79 2.96 8.18
N ARG A 90 -16.03 3.32 7.79
CA ARG A 90 -16.63 2.89 6.53
C ARG A 90 -15.84 3.39 5.32
N ILE A 91 -15.47 4.67 5.29
CA ILE A 91 -14.65 5.23 4.21
C ILE A 91 -13.31 4.50 4.13
N PHE A 92 -12.66 4.29 5.26
CA PHE A 92 -11.35 3.65 5.30
C PHE A 92 -11.39 2.23 4.74
N ILE A 93 -12.39 1.42 5.16
CA ILE A 93 -12.58 0.05 4.66
C ILE A 93 -12.87 0.04 3.15
N ASP A 94 -13.77 0.91 2.67
CA ASP A 94 -14.10 1.02 1.24
C ASP A 94 -12.86 1.38 0.42
N MET A 95 -12.03 2.30 0.93
CA MET A 95 -10.79 2.73 0.29
C MET A 95 -9.71 1.65 0.31
N LEU A 96 -9.60 0.84 1.37
CA LEU A 96 -8.70 -0.32 1.39
C LEU A 96 -9.05 -1.35 0.31
N HIS A 97 -10.34 -1.61 0.07
CA HIS A 97 -10.76 -2.48 -1.04
C HIS A 97 -10.45 -1.88 -2.42
N ILE A 98 -10.55 -0.56 -2.56
CA ILE A 98 -10.14 0.16 -3.78
C ILE A 98 -8.63 0.03 -3.99
N PHE A 99 -7.81 0.31 -2.97
CA PHE A 99 -6.36 0.20 -3.04
C PHE A 99 -5.90 -1.23 -3.31
N ALA A 100 -6.55 -2.24 -2.71
CA ALA A 100 -6.23 -3.63 -2.96
C ALA A 100 -6.45 -4.01 -4.44
N ARG A 101 -7.56 -3.56 -5.05
CA ARG A 101 -7.82 -3.77 -6.48
C ARG A 101 -6.80 -3.07 -7.37
N MET A 102 -6.48 -1.81 -7.07
CA MET A 102 -5.42 -1.08 -7.77
C MET A 102 -4.05 -1.76 -7.63
N GLY A 103 -3.73 -2.27 -6.44
CA GLY A 103 -2.50 -2.98 -6.15
C GLY A 103 -2.32 -4.22 -7.03
N ILE A 104 -3.38 -4.97 -7.30
CA ILE A 104 -3.35 -6.13 -8.21
C ILE A 104 -2.93 -5.70 -9.64
N ASP A 105 -3.38 -4.54 -10.10
CA ASP A 105 -3.06 -4.05 -11.44
C ASP A 105 -1.70 -3.36 -11.52
N THR A 106 -1.22 -2.80 -10.42
CA THR A 106 -0.03 -1.94 -10.37
C THR A 106 1.23 -2.68 -9.91
N ILE A 107 1.11 -3.60 -8.94
CA ILE A 107 2.22 -4.37 -8.38
C ILE A 107 2.48 -5.59 -9.26
N LYS A 108 3.07 -5.33 -10.42
CA LYS A 108 3.49 -6.33 -11.39
C LYS A 108 4.65 -5.77 -12.21
N PRO A 109 5.48 -6.61 -12.84
CA PRO A 109 6.48 -6.13 -13.79
C PRO A 109 5.81 -5.36 -14.94
N THR A 110 6.47 -4.30 -15.39
CA THR A 110 6.14 -3.62 -16.64
C THR A 110 6.53 -4.49 -17.83
N GLU A 111 5.87 -4.29 -18.97
CA GLU A 111 6.18 -5.02 -20.20
C GLU A 111 7.62 -4.72 -20.64
N GLY A 112 8.37 -5.77 -20.98
CA GLY A 112 9.79 -5.65 -21.34
C GLY A 112 10.75 -5.35 -20.19
N GLN A 113 10.27 -5.26 -18.93
CA GLN A 113 11.09 -4.83 -17.79
C GLN A 113 12.38 -5.65 -17.58
N PHE A 114 12.35 -6.93 -17.93
CA PHE A 114 13.47 -7.85 -17.72
C PHE A 114 14.25 -8.17 -19.00
N GLU A 115 13.95 -7.53 -20.13
CA GLU A 115 14.64 -7.79 -21.40
C GLU A 115 16.09 -7.27 -21.39
N GLU A 116 16.35 -6.19 -20.64
CA GLU A 116 17.67 -5.59 -20.53
C GLU A 116 18.10 -5.40 -19.07
N VAL A 117 19.40 -5.51 -18.83
CA VAL A 117 19.99 -5.18 -17.54
C VAL A 117 19.95 -3.66 -17.35
N PRO A 118 19.40 -3.14 -16.24
CA PRO A 118 19.35 -1.70 -16.00
C PRO A 118 20.74 -1.05 -16.08
N ASN A 119 20.80 0.15 -16.66
CA ASN A 119 22.07 0.85 -16.90
C ASN A 119 22.92 1.06 -15.63
N HIS A 120 22.27 1.30 -14.49
CA HIS A 120 22.94 1.49 -13.20
C HIS A 120 23.49 0.18 -12.61
N ILE A 121 23.06 -0.98 -13.11
CA ILE A 121 23.68 -2.28 -12.80
C ILE A 121 24.79 -2.59 -13.81
N ARG A 122 24.51 -2.43 -15.11
CA ARG A 122 25.43 -2.76 -16.21
C ARG A 122 26.74 -1.98 -16.16
N HIS A 123 26.71 -0.71 -15.76
CA HIS A 123 27.89 0.17 -15.76
C HIS A 123 28.54 0.35 -14.38
N ASP A 124 28.07 -0.38 -13.37
CA ASP A 124 28.66 -0.34 -12.02
C ASP A 124 29.47 -1.60 -11.76
N THR A 125 30.79 -1.45 -11.60
CA THR A 125 31.71 -2.58 -11.37
C THR A 125 31.47 -3.33 -10.06
N ARG A 126 30.67 -2.78 -9.14
CA ARG A 126 30.26 -3.47 -7.91
C ARG A 126 29.17 -4.50 -8.18
N TYR A 127 28.32 -4.25 -9.17
CA TYR A 127 27.17 -5.09 -9.48
C TYR A 127 27.38 -5.93 -10.74
N TRP A 128 28.06 -5.39 -11.75
CA TRP A 128 28.40 -6.11 -12.96
C TRP A 128 29.68 -6.93 -12.79
N PRO A 129 29.72 -8.21 -13.23
CA PRO A 129 28.66 -8.99 -13.90
C PRO A 129 27.79 -9.82 -12.92
N HIS A 130 28.00 -9.69 -11.61
CA HIS A 130 27.37 -10.56 -10.59
C HIS A 130 25.84 -10.58 -10.61
N PHE A 131 25.20 -9.45 -10.97
CA PHE A 131 23.74 -9.30 -11.00
C PHE A 131 23.16 -9.20 -12.41
N LYS A 132 23.91 -9.58 -13.46
CA LYS A 132 23.47 -9.41 -14.85
C LYS A 132 22.17 -10.15 -15.21
N ASP A 133 21.88 -11.28 -14.54
CA ASP A 133 20.67 -12.09 -14.80
C ASP A 133 19.66 -12.02 -13.63
N CYS A 134 19.89 -11.09 -12.69
CA CYS A 134 18.96 -10.85 -11.59
C CYS A 134 17.87 -9.88 -12.05
N THR A 135 16.63 -10.10 -11.63
CA THR A 135 15.50 -9.19 -11.92
C THR A 135 15.15 -8.29 -10.73
N GLY A 136 15.70 -8.58 -9.56
CA GLY A 136 15.36 -7.88 -8.33
C GLY A 136 15.79 -8.64 -7.08
N ALA A 137 15.20 -8.26 -5.96
CA ALA A 137 15.37 -8.90 -4.66
C ALA A 137 14.03 -9.46 -4.16
N ILE A 138 14.08 -10.62 -3.51
CA ILE A 138 12.93 -11.26 -2.87
C ILE A 138 13.21 -11.41 -1.37
N ASP A 139 12.26 -11.02 -0.53
CA ASP A 139 12.38 -11.17 0.91
C ASP A 139 11.02 -11.32 1.59
N GLY A 140 11.02 -11.93 2.78
CA GLY A 140 9.86 -12.04 3.67
C GLY A 140 9.87 -10.92 4.71
N THR A 141 8.73 -10.28 4.95
CA THR A 141 8.57 -9.28 6.01
C THR A 141 7.42 -9.59 6.94
N HIS A 142 7.62 -9.38 8.24
CA HIS A 142 6.63 -9.66 9.27
C HIS A 142 5.92 -8.38 9.72
N ILE A 143 4.61 -8.33 9.50
CA ILE A 143 3.74 -7.26 10.00
C ILE A 143 2.93 -7.79 11.19
N LYS A 144 2.76 -6.98 12.24
CA LYS A 144 1.93 -7.36 13.39
C LYS A 144 0.50 -7.67 12.94
N ALA A 145 -0.02 -8.81 13.37
CA ALA A 145 -1.37 -9.26 13.03
C ALA A 145 -2.33 -8.91 14.17
N CYS A 146 -3.42 -8.20 13.86
CA CYS A 146 -4.52 -7.97 14.80
C CYS A 146 -5.59 -9.03 14.56
N ILE A 147 -5.52 -10.14 15.29
CA ILE A 147 -6.41 -11.29 15.16
C ILE A 147 -6.93 -11.74 16.51
N SER A 148 -8.10 -12.41 16.52
CA SER A 148 -8.72 -12.91 17.74
C SER A 148 -7.79 -13.88 18.49
N PRO A 149 -7.81 -13.90 19.84
CA PRO A 149 -6.93 -14.77 20.62
C PRO A 149 -6.98 -16.25 20.23
N SER A 150 -8.16 -16.76 19.88
CA SER A 150 -8.36 -18.15 19.45
C SER A 150 -7.66 -18.50 18.13
N CYS A 151 -7.36 -17.51 17.29
CA CYS A 151 -6.69 -17.69 16.01
C CYS A 151 -5.19 -17.34 16.06
N GLN A 152 -4.64 -16.92 17.21
CA GLN A 152 -3.28 -16.38 17.29
C GLN A 152 -2.17 -17.43 17.15
N ILE A 153 -2.42 -18.66 17.60
CA ILE A 153 -1.38 -19.71 17.72
C ILE A 153 -0.52 -19.87 16.44
N PRO A 154 -1.09 -19.97 15.22
CA PRO A 154 -0.28 -20.11 14.00
C PRO A 154 0.55 -18.87 13.65
N TYR A 155 0.12 -17.69 14.08
CA TYR A 155 0.71 -16.41 13.74
C TYR A 155 1.79 -15.95 14.73
N ILE A 156 1.87 -16.57 15.91
CA ILE A 156 2.90 -16.26 16.90
C ILE A 156 4.26 -16.75 16.38
N GLY A 157 5.06 -15.80 15.89
CA GLY A 157 6.40 -16.09 15.39
C GLY A 157 7.43 -16.23 16.50
N ARG A 158 8.70 -16.26 16.12
CA ARG A 158 9.86 -16.40 17.04
C ARG A 158 9.91 -15.34 18.16
N LYS A 159 9.30 -14.17 17.95
CA LYS A 159 9.29 -13.04 18.91
C LYS A 159 8.12 -13.06 19.89
N GLY A 160 7.27 -14.10 19.86
CA GLY A 160 6.14 -14.24 20.79
C GLY A 160 4.93 -13.35 20.47
N GLU A 161 5.01 -12.48 19.47
CA GLU A 161 3.90 -11.66 19.00
C GLU A 161 3.27 -12.27 17.72
N PRO A 162 1.94 -12.22 17.57
CA PRO A 162 1.27 -12.58 16.32
C PRO A 162 1.69 -11.68 15.16
N THR A 163 2.20 -12.28 14.09
CA THR A 163 2.59 -11.59 12.85
C THR A 163 2.06 -12.32 11.63
N GLN A 164 1.84 -11.57 10.55
CA GLN A 164 1.66 -12.11 9.21
C GLN A 164 2.96 -11.93 8.43
N ASN A 165 3.41 -12.99 7.77
CA ASN A 165 4.51 -12.90 6.82
C ASN A 165 3.95 -12.46 5.45
N ILE A 166 4.64 -11.51 4.84
CA ILE A 166 4.37 -10.99 3.50
C ILE A 166 5.66 -11.17 2.71
N MET A 167 5.61 -12.00 1.68
CA MET A 167 6.72 -12.08 0.73
C MET A 167 6.58 -10.99 -0.31
N ALA A 168 7.65 -10.27 -0.60
CA ALA A 168 7.67 -9.22 -1.59
C ALA A 168 8.87 -9.38 -2.53
N VAL A 169 8.68 -9.00 -3.79
CA VAL A 169 9.75 -8.88 -4.78
C VAL A 169 9.83 -7.43 -5.20
N CYS A 170 11.04 -6.86 -5.17
CA CYS A 170 11.34 -5.52 -5.66
C CYS A 170 12.30 -5.58 -6.84
N ASP A 171 12.09 -4.74 -7.84
CA ASP A 171 13.08 -4.53 -8.89
C ASP A 171 14.24 -3.63 -8.44
N PHE A 172 15.19 -3.36 -9.33
CA PHE A 172 16.33 -2.48 -9.03
C PHE A 172 15.98 -0.99 -8.89
N ASN A 173 14.78 -0.57 -9.30
CA ASN A 173 14.27 0.77 -9.05
C ASN A 173 13.59 0.88 -7.67
N MET A 174 13.69 -0.17 -6.84
CA MET A 174 13.06 -0.28 -5.53
C MET A 174 11.52 -0.28 -5.61
N CYS A 175 10.96 -0.65 -6.75
CA CYS A 175 9.52 -0.79 -6.95
C CYS A 175 9.09 -2.23 -6.66
N PHE A 176 8.02 -2.40 -5.89
CA PHE A 176 7.41 -3.71 -5.71
C PHE A 176 6.80 -4.19 -7.03
N ILE A 177 7.22 -5.37 -7.47
CA ILE A 177 6.73 -6.05 -8.69
C ILE A 177 5.96 -7.32 -8.38
N PHE A 178 5.96 -7.77 -7.12
CA PHE A 178 5.13 -8.86 -6.66
C PHE A 178 4.99 -8.77 -5.14
N THR A 179 3.79 -9.08 -4.63
CA THR A 179 3.57 -9.24 -3.19
C THR A 179 2.66 -10.44 -2.94
N PHE A 180 2.95 -11.21 -1.90
CA PHE A 180 2.13 -12.33 -1.47
C PHE A 180 1.88 -12.25 0.05
N PRO A 181 0.86 -11.47 0.45
CA PRO A 181 0.52 -11.31 1.86
C PRO A 181 -0.30 -12.48 2.41
N GLY A 182 -0.46 -12.51 3.74
CA GLY A 182 -1.44 -13.35 4.42
C GLY A 182 -0.92 -14.70 4.93
N TRP A 183 0.39 -14.89 4.98
CA TRP A 183 0.97 -16.11 5.54
C TRP A 183 1.11 -16.03 7.05
N GLU A 184 1.06 -17.19 7.71
CA GLU A 184 1.26 -17.26 9.14
C GLU A 184 2.67 -16.78 9.51
N GLY A 185 2.82 -16.07 10.64
CA GLY A 185 4.13 -15.58 11.11
C GLY A 185 5.14 -16.67 11.47
N THR A 186 4.72 -17.94 11.50
CA THR A 186 5.60 -19.10 11.64
C THR A 186 6.04 -19.70 10.30
N ALA A 187 5.41 -19.29 9.20
CA ALA A 187 5.74 -19.81 7.88
C ALA A 187 7.14 -19.36 7.44
N HIS A 188 7.97 -20.34 7.09
CA HIS A 188 9.28 -20.08 6.49
C HIS A 188 9.13 -19.47 5.09
N ASP A 189 9.99 -18.52 4.75
CA ASP A 189 9.98 -17.82 3.46
C ASP A 189 10.07 -18.80 2.28
N SER A 190 10.84 -19.89 2.42
CA SER A 190 10.94 -20.94 1.41
C SER A 190 9.60 -21.62 1.11
N ARG A 191 8.75 -21.82 2.13
CA ARG A 191 7.40 -22.37 1.95
C ARG A 191 6.52 -21.40 1.17
N ILE A 192 6.59 -20.12 1.51
CA ILE A 192 5.81 -19.05 0.84
C ILE A 192 6.24 -18.93 -0.62
N PHE A 193 7.55 -18.94 -0.87
CA PHE A 193 8.13 -18.88 -2.19
C PHE A 193 7.71 -20.07 -3.07
N LEU A 194 7.83 -21.29 -2.56
CA LEU A 194 7.40 -22.49 -3.29
C LEU A 194 5.90 -22.47 -3.61
N GLN A 195 5.09 -21.87 -2.74
CA GLN A 195 3.65 -21.72 -2.98
C GLN A 195 3.35 -20.66 -4.03
N ALA A 196 4.11 -19.56 -4.05
CA ALA A 196 4.02 -18.56 -5.11
C ALA A 196 4.34 -19.15 -6.49
N LEU A 197 5.36 -20.02 -6.58
CA LEU A 197 5.74 -20.69 -7.82
C LEU A 197 4.71 -21.73 -8.31
N ARG A 198 3.97 -22.36 -7.39
CA ARG A 198 2.99 -23.42 -7.74
C ARG A 198 1.65 -22.87 -8.23
N LYS A 199 1.26 -21.70 -7.74
CA LYS A 199 -0.04 -21.08 -8.02
C LYS A 199 0.04 -20.16 -9.22
N GLN A 200 -0.35 -20.67 -10.39
CA GLN A 200 -0.31 -19.90 -11.64
C GLN A 200 -1.18 -18.63 -11.57
N GLU A 201 -2.25 -18.64 -10.78
CA GLU A 201 -3.10 -17.45 -10.58
C GLU A 201 -2.36 -16.27 -9.95
N LEU A 202 -1.27 -16.52 -9.22
CA LEU A 202 -0.45 -15.47 -8.60
C LEU A 202 0.47 -14.78 -9.61
N LYS A 203 0.66 -15.33 -10.82
CA LYS A 203 1.50 -14.75 -11.88
C LYS A 203 2.87 -14.31 -11.36
N PHE A 204 3.53 -15.21 -10.61
CA PHE A 204 4.85 -14.93 -10.05
C PHE A 204 5.83 -14.50 -11.15
N PRO A 205 6.60 -13.41 -10.97
CA PRO A 205 7.51 -12.92 -12.00
C PRO A 205 8.71 -13.85 -12.14
N HIS A 206 8.98 -14.31 -13.36
CA HIS A 206 10.12 -15.15 -13.67
C HIS A 206 11.24 -14.33 -14.34
N PRO A 207 12.51 -14.61 -14.04
CA PRO A 207 13.62 -14.05 -14.80
C PRO A 207 13.57 -14.56 -16.26
N PRO A 208 14.23 -13.84 -17.20
CA PRO A 208 14.38 -14.31 -18.57
C PRO A 208 15.02 -15.70 -18.61
N PRO A 209 14.73 -16.52 -19.64
CA PRO A 209 15.48 -17.75 -19.87
C PRO A 209 16.96 -17.39 -20.05
N GLY A 210 17.82 -17.96 -19.20
CA GLY A 210 19.28 -17.80 -19.27
C GLY A 210 19.93 -18.63 -20.36
#